data_AF-A0A5E7WE60-F1
#
_entry.id   AF-A0A5E7WE60-F1
#
_cell.length_a   1.000
_cell.length_b   1.000
_cell.length_c   1.000
_cell.angle_alpha   90.00
_cell.angle_beta   90.00
_cell.angle_gamma   90.00
#
_symmetry.space_group_name_H-M   'P 1'
#
loop_
_entity.id
_entity.type
_entity.pdbx_description
1 polymer ?
#
loop_
_entity_poly.entity_id
_entity_poly.type
_entity_poly.pdbx_seq_one_letter_code
_entity_poly.pdbx_strand_id
1 'polypeptide(L)'
;MQYFEGDVLHGATPAWVVAALSLGYRWRQSCNNARRIGLLSMPCGSEAAGLVALGALRSDLERATANHVDTHFDLLIRRCHERMAALRRGDSSGLPSWDVRNVVENTCWRFASDNEKPYEIVIEDSTHQRLIKRGGKFILNPNGPCRRYIRRESALDWQLHNLPPPQISPGGSALELSIYSALPGCNGPIIEDNLCRSYDGLVLVGQGAARDTTYMQKFYAAGFASDNCQVPLGELLTLHSKEKKYIQRLGFLNERAPDNSGHEAWLVVADGLPALLSAERLFPASDIIGVCNRDAAIEATDQLRDRLNGIIRYYTEMYTGNCLPGVLPEGMLLRVLQRKAT
;
A
#
# COMPACT_ATOMS: atom_id res chain seq x y z
N MET A 1 15.06 -7.80 20.15
CA MET A 1 13.62 -7.46 20.06
C MET A 1 12.81 -8.69 20.42
N GLN A 2 11.78 -8.55 21.25
CA GLN A 2 10.85 -9.62 21.62
C GLN A 2 9.56 -9.50 20.80
N TYR A 3 8.82 -10.59 20.67
CA TYR A 3 7.51 -10.60 20.01
C TYR A 3 6.43 -10.77 21.07
N PHE A 4 5.32 -10.06 20.92
CA PHE A 4 4.14 -10.25 21.77
C PHE A 4 2.90 -10.57 20.93
N GLU A 5 2.00 -11.35 21.52
CA GLU A 5 0.70 -11.72 20.96
C GLU A 5 -0.34 -11.73 22.09
N GLY A 6 -1.30 -10.81 22.03
CA GLY A 6 -2.18 -10.50 23.15
C GLY A 6 -1.35 -10.08 24.38
N ASP A 7 -1.62 -10.74 25.51
CA ASP A 7 -0.90 -10.50 26.76
C ASP A 7 0.38 -11.35 26.89
N VAL A 8 0.70 -12.19 25.90
CA VAL A 8 1.85 -13.11 25.95
C VAL A 8 3.07 -12.45 25.31
N LEU A 9 4.12 -12.26 26.12
CA LEU A 9 5.44 -11.81 25.65
C LEU A 9 6.37 -13.02 25.49
N HIS A 10 6.87 -13.23 24.27
CA HIS A 10 7.79 -14.31 23.99
C HIS A 10 9.23 -13.89 24.31
N GLY A 11 9.91 -14.68 25.15
CA GLY A 11 11.30 -14.41 25.56
C GLY A 11 12.29 -14.31 24.39
N ALA A 12 12.07 -15.11 23.34
CA ALA A 12 12.72 -14.99 22.04
C ALA A 12 11.65 -14.91 20.94
N THR A 13 11.93 -14.19 19.85
CA THR A 13 11.00 -14.12 18.71
C THR A 13 10.74 -15.53 18.15
N PRO A 14 9.48 -15.97 18.03
CA PRO A 14 9.16 -17.28 17.47
C PRO A 14 9.71 -17.45 16.06
N ALA A 15 10.16 -18.66 15.71
CA ALA A 15 10.76 -18.94 14.41
C ALA A 15 9.82 -18.64 13.22
N TRP A 16 8.52 -18.87 13.39
CA TRP A 16 7.50 -18.57 12.37
C TRP A 16 7.37 -17.07 12.10
N VAL A 17 7.53 -16.23 13.14
CA VAL A 17 7.51 -14.76 13.01
C VAL A 17 8.71 -14.30 12.19
N VAL A 18 9.90 -14.81 12.52
CA VAL A 18 11.14 -14.51 11.78
C VAL A 18 11.03 -14.97 10.33
N ALA A 19 10.47 -16.16 10.09
CA ALA A 19 10.25 -16.70 8.75
C ALA A 19 9.29 -15.83 7.93
N ALA A 20 8.14 -15.42 8.50
CA ALA A 20 7.17 -14.56 7.84
C ALA A 20 7.76 -13.19 7.48
N LEU A 21 8.45 -12.53 8.43
CA LEU A 21 9.18 -11.29 8.17
C LEU A 21 10.23 -11.46 7.05
N SER A 22 11.04 -12.50 7.16
CA SER A 22 12.11 -12.77 6.19
C SER A 22 11.57 -13.02 4.78
N LEU A 23 10.40 -13.67 4.65
CA LEU A 23 9.74 -13.90 3.36
C LEU A 23 9.48 -12.57 2.64
N GLY A 24 8.81 -11.63 3.33
CA GLY A 24 8.51 -10.32 2.76
C GLY A 24 9.76 -9.52 2.45
N TYR A 25 10.72 -9.53 3.38
CA TYR A 25 11.98 -8.80 3.26
C TYR A 25 12.82 -9.25 2.05
N ARG A 26 12.88 -10.56 1.80
CA ARG A 26 13.70 -11.13 0.73
C ARG A 26 12.96 -11.29 -0.59
N TRP A 27 11.63 -11.08 -0.60
CA TRP A 27 10.82 -11.32 -1.79
C TRP A 27 11.37 -10.56 -3.00
N ARG A 28 11.81 -9.31 -2.85
CA ARG A 28 12.35 -8.53 -3.97
C ARG A 28 13.77 -8.90 -4.38
N GLN A 29 14.57 -9.44 -3.46
CA GLN A 29 15.99 -9.76 -3.67
C GLN A 29 16.18 -10.97 -4.62
N SER A 30 15.15 -11.77 -4.81
CA SER A 30 15.12 -12.85 -5.78
C SER A 30 14.92 -12.26 -7.19
N CYS A 31 16.02 -11.79 -7.78
CA CYS A 31 16.12 -11.07 -9.06
C CYS A 31 15.40 -11.74 -10.24
N ASN A 32 14.10 -11.52 -10.39
CA ASN A 32 13.40 -11.80 -11.64
C ASN A 32 12.36 -10.73 -11.91
N ASN A 33 12.39 -10.14 -13.11
CA ASN A 33 11.39 -9.16 -13.56
C ASN A 33 10.04 -9.81 -13.90
N ALA A 34 9.94 -11.14 -13.79
CA ALA A 34 8.71 -11.87 -14.02
C ALA A 34 7.83 -11.87 -12.77
N ARG A 35 6.53 -11.69 -12.97
CA ARG A 35 5.51 -11.77 -11.91
C ARG A 35 5.59 -13.10 -11.16
N ARG A 36 5.44 -13.04 -9.83
CA ARG A 36 5.42 -14.20 -8.93
C ARG A 36 4.17 -14.26 -8.07
N ILE A 37 3.76 -15.48 -7.74
CA ILE A 37 2.69 -15.78 -6.78
C ILE A 37 3.27 -16.70 -5.71
N GLY A 38 3.40 -16.19 -4.49
CA GLY A 38 3.75 -16.95 -3.29
C GLY A 38 2.49 -17.44 -2.58
N LEU A 39 2.48 -18.70 -2.17
CA LEU A 39 1.45 -19.30 -1.35
C LEU A 39 2.11 -19.77 -0.06
N LEU A 40 1.88 -19.04 1.03
CA LEU A 40 2.33 -19.39 2.36
C LEU A 40 1.18 -20.05 3.11
N SER A 41 1.23 -21.36 3.27
CA SER A 41 0.28 -22.10 4.10
C SER A 41 0.70 -22.03 5.56
N MET A 42 -0.22 -21.57 6.40
CA MET A 42 -0.09 -21.50 7.86
C MET A 42 -0.97 -22.59 8.51
N PRO A 43 -0.53 -23.21 9.61
CA PRO A 43 -1.27 -24.29 10.27
C PRO A 43 -2.55 -23.80 10.97
N CYS A 44 -2.63 -22.52 11.32
CA CYS A 44 -3.78 -21.87 11.94
C CYS A 44 -3.88 -20.40 11.48
N GLY A 45 -4.97 -19.73 11.87
CA GLY A 45 -5.11 -18.28 11.66
C GLY A 45 -4.06 -17.52 12.48
N SER A 46 -3.33 -16.61 11.83
CA SER A 46 -2.23 -15.83 12.43
C SER A 46 -2.07 -14.49 11.71
N GLU A 47 -1.29 -13.58 12.29
CA GLU A 47 -0.95 -12.26 11.75
C GLU A 47 0.20 -12.33 10.73
N ALA A 48 0.50 -13.53 10.21
CA ALA A 48 1.61 -13.77 9.31
C ALA A 48 1.56 -12.91 8.04
N ALA A 49 0.37 -12.57 7.51
CA ALA A 49 0.25 -11.63 6.39
C ALA A 49 0.77 -10.23 6.74
N GLY A 50 0.46 -9.73 7.93
CA GLY A 50 1.00 -8.47 8.42
C GLY A 50 2.51 -8.52 8.62
N LEU A 51 3.04 -9.63 9.12
CA LEU A 51 4.50 -9.81 9.28
C LEU A 51 5.22 -9.88 7.92
N VAL A 52 4.66 -10.56 6.93
CA VAL A 52 5.19 -10.56 5.55
C VAL A 52 5.15 -9.13 4.98
N ALA A 53 4.05 -8.39 5.16
CA ALA A 53 3.96 -7.01 4.72
C ALA A 53 5.01 -6.12 5.43
N LEU A 54 5.24 -6.31 6.74
CA LEU A 54 6.24 -5.56 7.50
C LEU A 54 7.65 -5.83 7.00
N GLY A 55 7.97 -7.10 6.69
CA GLY A 55 9.24 -7.47 6.09
C GLY A 55 9.46 -6.79 4.73
N ALA A 56 8.44 -6.78 3.87
CA ALA A 56 8.51 -6.10 2.58
C ALA A 56 8.67 -4.58 2.71
N LEU A 57 7.92 -3.95 3.62
CA LEU A 57 8.04 -2.53 3.97
C LEU A 57 9.47 -2.22 4.43
N ARG A 58 10.02 -3.08 5.29
CA ARG A 58 11.39 -2.95 5.80
C ARG A 58 12.44 -3.03 4.69
N SER A 59 12.22 -3.86 3.66
CA SER A 59 13.08 -3.90 2.46
C SER A 59 12.94 -2.63 1.63
N ASP A 60 11.72 -2.07 1.51
CA ASP A 60 11.49 -0.82 0.79
C ASP A 60 12.19 0.38 1.46
N LEU A 61 12.34 0.40 2.79
CA LEU A 61 13.10 1.45 3.48
C LEU A 61 14.59 1.51 3.07
N GLU A 62 15.15 0.43 2.53
CA GLU A 62 16.56 0.34 2.10
C GLU A 62 16.77 0.88 0.66
N ARG A 63 15.68 1.22 -0.04
CA ARG A 63 15.71 1.47 -1.48
C ARG A 63 15.52 2.94 -1.79
N ALA A 64 16.48 3.52 -2.52
CA ALA A 64 16.40 4.92 -2.94
C ALA A 64 15.15 5.21 -3.77
N THR A 65 14.69 4.26 -4.60
CA THR A 65 13.53 4.44 -5.48
C THR A 65 12.19 4.16 -4.81
N ALA A 66 12.16 3.70 -3.55
CA ALA A 66 10.92 3.38 -2.85
C ALA A 66 10.39 4.63 -2.15
N ASN A 67 10.09 5.67 -2.91
CA ASN A 67 9.58 6.92 -2.36
C ASN A 67 8.72 7.63 -3.40
N HIS A 68 7.80 8.47 -2.94
CA HIS A 68 6.97 9.30 -3.81
C HIS A 68 7.61 10.62 -4.19
N VAL A 69 8.65 11.10 -3.50
CA VAL A 69 9.24 12.41 -3.80
C VAL A 69 9.66 12.52 -5.27
N ASP A 70 10.31 11.48 -5.80
CA ASP A 70 10.80 11.49 -7.19
C ASP A 70 9.70 11.25 -8.24
N THR A 71 8.60 10.59 -7.85
CA THR A 71 7.53 10.11 -8.74
C THR A 71 6.20 10.85 -8.54
N HIS A 72 6.12 11.76 -7.57
CA HIS A 72 4.87 12.42 -7.16
C HIS A 72 4.27 13.26 -8.28
N PHE A 73 5.11 13.96 -9.04
CA PHE A 73 4.62 14.72 -10.18
C PHE A 73 3.97 13.82 -11.25
N ASP A 74 4.58 12.67 -11.53
CA ASP A 74 4.04 11.71 -12.50
C ASP A 74 2.74 11.07 -11.97
N LEU A 75 2.65 10.83 -10.66
CA LEU A 75 1.41 10.42 -9.99
C LEU A 75 0.30 11.48 -10.14
N LEU A 76 0.61 12.76 -9.95
CA LEU A 76 -0.34 13.87 -10.13
C LEU A 76 -0.84 13.93 -11.58
N ILE A 77 0.05 13.78 -12.57
CA ILE A 77 -0.32 13.72 -14.00
C ILE A 77 -1.29 12.56 -14.24
N ARG A 78 -0.95 11.36 -13.77
CA ARG A 78 -1.81 10.18 -13.93
C ARG A 78 -3.21 10.41 -13.35
N ARG A 79 -3.29 10.94 -12.13
CA ARG A 79 -4.58 11.27 -11.49
C ARG A 79 -5.35 12.35 -12.23
N CYS A 80 -4.67 13.34 -12.80
CA CYS A 80 -5.28 14.34 -13.67
C CYS A 80 -5.89 13.67 -14.91
N HIS A 81 -5.15 12.80 -15.60
CA HIS A 81 -5.64 12.09 -16.78
C HIS A 81 -6.85 11.20 -16.47
N GLU A 82 -6.80 10.44 -15.38
CA GLU A 82 -7.92 9.62 -14.89
C GLU A 82 -9.17 10.47 -14.65
N ARG A 83 -9.00 11.60 -13.95
CA ARG A 83 -10.06 12.57 -13.64
C ARG A 83 -10.69 13.13 -14.91
N MET A 84 -9.87 13.56 -15.87
CA MET A 84 -10.33 14.14 -17.12
C MET A 84 -11.01 13.10 -18.01
N ALA A 85 -10.50 11.87 -18.04
CA ALA A 85 -11.13 10.77 -18.75
C ALA A 85 -12.52 10.43 -18.18
N ALA A 86 -12.68 10.42 -16.86
CA ALA A 86 -13.99 10.24 -16.22
C ALA A 86 -14.97 11.37 -16.59
N LEU A 87 -14.52 12.63 -16.54
CA LEU A 87 -15.35 13.77 -16.97
C LEU A 87 -15.78 13.69 -18.44
N ARG A 88 -14.89 13.27 -19.33
CA ARG A 88 -15.21 13.07 -20.76
C ARG A 88 -16.26 11.99 -20.99
N ARG A 89 -16.27 10.94 -20.15
CA ARG A 89 -17.29 9.88 -20.20
C ARG A 89 -18.64 10.32 -19.62
N GLY A 90 -18.72 11.50 -19.01
CA GLY A 90 -19.91 11.95 -18.29
C GLY A 90 -20.06 11.34 -16.91
N ASP A 91 -19.04 10.62 -16.43
CA ASP A 91 -18.99 10.02 -15.09
C ASP A 91 -18.68 11.11 -14.06
N SER A 92 -19.61 12.04 -13.84
CA SER A 92 -19.46 13.13 -12.86
C SER A 92 -19.87 12.73 -11.44
N SER A 93 -20.63 11.63 -11.30
CA SER A 93 -21.13 11.14 -10.01
C SER A 93 -20.00 10.50 -9.20
N GLY A 94 -19.90 10.89 -7.92
CA GLY A 94 -18.91 10.32 -6.99
C GLY A 94 -17.52 10.93 -7.04
N LEU A 95 -17.28 11.92 -7.90
CA LEU A 95 -16.01 12.65 -7.89
C LEU A 95 -15.94 13.62 -6.72
N PRO A 96 -14.75 13.79 -6.11
CA PRO A 96 -14.60 14.68 -4.97
C PRO A 96 -14.78 16.14 -5.40
N SER A 97 -15.14 16.98 -4.43
CA SER A 97 -15.30 18.43 -4.64
C SER A 97 -13.96 19.13 -4.90
N TRP A 98 -12.84 18.48 -4.59
CA TRP A 98 -11.47 18.93 -4.87
C TRP A 98 -10.57 17.71 -5.11
N ASP A 99 -9.52 17.88 -5.92
CA ASP A 99 -8.60 16.82 -6.30
C ASP A 99 -7.26 16.95 -5.59
N VAL A 100 -6.77 18.19 -5.43
CA VAL A 100 -5.48 18.50 -4.80
C VAL A 100 -5.59 19.65 -3.80
N ARG A 101 -4.73 19.64 -2.78
CA ARG A 101 -4.62 20.70 -1.77
C ARG A 101 -3.19 21.21 -1.74
N ASN A 102 -3.01 22.53 -1.78
CA ASN A 102 -1.72 23.14 -1.49
C ASN A 102 -1.47 23.05 0.02
N VAL A 103 -0.42 22.38 0.44
CA VAL A 103 -0.12 22.10 1.85
C VAL A 103 0.33 23.37 2.58
N VAL A 104 1.02 24.27 1.90
CA VAL A 104 1.55 25.53 2.45
C VAL A 104 0.44 26.56 2.63
N GLU A 105 -0.34 26.82 1.58
CA GLU A 105 -1.43 27.80 1.59
C GLU A 105 -2.72 27.26 2.19
N ASN A 106 -2.83 25.94 2.37
CA ASN A 106 -4.04 25.26 2.82
C ASN A 106 -5.27 25.54 1.91
N THR A 107 -5.06 25.61 0.60
CA THR A 107 -6.11 25.85 -0.40
C THR A 107 -6.42 24.60 -1.22
N CYS A 108 -7.69 24.38 -1.58
CA CYS A 108 -8.15 23.20 -2.32
C CYS A 108 -8.49 23.54 -3.78
N TRP A 109 -8.11 22.66 -4.70
CA TRP A 109 -8.16 22.87 -6.13
C TRP A 109 -8.63 21.60 -6.86
N ARG A 110 -9.13 21.77 -8.08
CA ARG A 110 -9.56 20.70 -8.98
C ARG A 110 -8.67 20.66 -10.21
N PHE A 111 -8.49 19.49 -10.80
CA PHE A 111 -7.87 19.37 -12.12
C PHE A 111 -8.78 20.00 -13.17
N ALA A 112 -8.21 20.88 -14.00
CA ALA A 112 -8.94 21.65 -15.00
C ALA A 112 -8.67 21.17 -16.43
N SER A 113 -7.44 20.76 -16.74
CA SER A 113 -7.08 20.17 -18.03
C SER A 113 -5.82 19.32 -17.96
N ASP A 114 -5.70 18.38 -18.90
CA ASP A 114 -4.57 17.47 -19.09
C ASP A 114 -3.72 17.79 -20.34
N ASN A 115 -4.08 18.82 -21.12
CA ASN A 115 -3.61 18.97 -22.51
C ASN A 115 -3.08 20.37 -22.89
N GLU A 116 -2.81 21.27 -21.93
CA GLU A 116 -2.26 22.59 -22.29
C GLU A 116 -0.74 22.56 -22.55
N LYS A 117 0.05 21.86 -21.72
CA LYS A 117 1.50 21.64 -21.92
C LYS A 117 1.96 20.34 -21.26
N PRO A 118 2.97 19.62 -21.81
CA PRO A 118 3.42 18.31 -21.32
C PRO A 118 4.06 18.30 -19.91
N TYR A 119 4.32 19.47 -19.32
CA TYR A 119 5.01 19.60 -18.03
C TYR A 119 4.25 20.47 -17.02
N GLU A 120 2.99 20.80 -17.29
CA GLU A 120 2.17 21.63 -16.41
C GLU A 120 0.81 20.98 -16.20
N ILE A 121 0.41 20.82 -14.94
CA ILE A 121 -0.95 20.38 -14.59
C ILE A 121 -1.77 21.62 -14.30
N VAL A 122 -2.84 21.83 -15.08
CA VAL A 122 -3.71 22.98 -14.89
C VAL A 122 -4.75 22.66 -13.83
N ILE A 123 -4.83 23.52 -12.82
CA ILE A 123 -5.79 23.40 -11.73
C ILE A 123 -6.65 24.65 -11.62
N GLU A 124 -7.88 24.49 -11.15
CA GLU A 124 -8.82 25.57 -10.88
C GLU A 124 -9.32 25.54 -9.43
N ASP A 125 -9.67 26.70 -8.89
CA ASP A 125 -10.17 26.81 -7.52
C ASP A 125 -11.39 25.90 -7.33
N SER A 126 -11.34 25.07 -6.28
CA SER A 126 -12.43 24.15 -5.96
C SER A 126 -13.73 24.86 -5.56
N THR A 127 -13.62 26.08 -5.04
CA THR A 127 -14.75 26.90 -4.61
C THR A 127 -15.39 27.69 -5.76
N HIS A 128 -14.75 27.72 -6.94
CA HIS A 128 -15.26 28.46 -8.08
C HIS A 128 -16.60 27.90 -8.57
N GLN A 129 -17.64 28.73 -8.49
CA GLN A 129 -18.96 28.47 -9.05
C GLN A 129 -19.04 29.06 -10.46
N ARG A 130 -19.31 28.19 -11.44
CA ARG A 130 -19.51 28.61 -12.85
C ARG A 130 -20.72 29.51 -13.02
N LEU A 131 -21.78 29.26 -12.26
CA LEU A 131 -23.01 30.04 -12.25
C LEU A 131 -23.20 30.68 -10.88
N ILE A 132 -23.45 31.99 -10.87
CA ILE A 132 -23.77 32.75 -9.66
C ILE A 132 -25.17 33.33 -9.77
N LYS A 133 -25.86 33.46 -8.65
CA LYS A 133 -27.18 34.09 -8.60
C LYS A 133 -27.03 35.60 -8.45
N ARG A 134 -27.47 36.38 -9.45
CA ARG A 134 -27.47 37.85 -9.40
C ARG A 134 -28.81 38.37 -9.88
N GLY A 135 -29.49 39.16 -9.04
CA GLY A 135 -30.83 39.67 -9.36
C GLY A 135 -31.87 38.58 -9.65
N GLY A 136 -31.79 37.44 -8.95
CA GLY A 136 -32.71 36.31 -9.11
C GLY A 136 -32.43 35.37 -10.29
N LYS A 137 -31.53 35.73 -11.22
CA LYS A 137 -31.12 34.89 -12.35
C LYS A 137 -29.75 34.24 -12.09
N PHE A 138 -29.57 33.02 -12.58
CA PHE A 138 -28.25 32.40 -12.65
C PHE A 138 -27.53 32.96 -13.88
N ILE A 139 -26.38 33.60 -13.66
CA ILE A 139 -25.51 34.13 -14.72
C ILE A 139 -24.15 33.45 -14.63
N LEU A 140 -23.41 33.43 -15.74
CA LEU A 140 -22.01 33.03 -15.72
C LEU A 140 -21.21 33.94 -14.80
N ASN A 141 -20.32 33.36 -14.02
CA ASN A 141 -19.45 34.11 -13.12
C ASN A 141 -18.51 35.01 -13.95
N PRO A 142 -18.60 36.36 -13.83
CA PRO A 142 -17.85 37.28 -14.69
C PRO A 142 -16.34 37.27 -14.41
N ASN A 143 -15.92 36.79 -13.23
CA ASN A 143 -14.51 36.74 -12.85
C ASN A 143 -13.77 35.53 -13.45
N GLY A 144 -14.49 34.60 -14.07
CA GLY A 144 -13.91 33.35 -14.57
C GLY A 144 -13.30 32.47 -13.47
N PRO A 145 -12.81 31.27 -13.82
CA PRO A 145 -12.10 30.41 -12.87
C PRO A 145 -10.70 30.96 -12.60
N CYS A 146 -10.31 31.03 -11.33
CA CYS A 146 -8.91 31.24 -10.96
C CYS A 146 -8.14 29.96 -11.29
N ARG A 147 -7.09 30.08 -12.12
CA ARG A 147 -6.25 28.96 -12.56
C ARG A 147 -4.85 29.06 -11.99
N ARG A 148 -4.25 27.92 -11.69
CA ARG A 148 -2.84 27.76 -11.33
C ARG A 148 -2.24 26.58 -12.06
N TYR A 149 -0.91 26.49 -12.01
CA TYR A 149 -0.13 25.44 -12.66
C TYR A 149 0.69 24.72 -11.61
N ILE A 150 0.62 23.39 -11.58
CA ILE A 150 1.56 22.56 -10.84
C ILE A 150 2.67 22.17 -11.81
N ARG A 151 3.91 22.46 -11.43
CA ARG A 151 5.12 22.01 -12.11
C ARG A 151 5.89 21.02 -11.26
N ARG A 152 6.85 20.31 -11.87
CA ARG A 152 7.66 19.28 -11.20
C ARG A 152 8.38 19.85 -9.97
N GLU A 153 8.94 21.05 -10.09
CA GLU A 153 9.65 21.74 -9.01
C GLU A 153 8.75 22.13 -7.82
N SER A 154 7.45 22.33 -8.04
CA SER A 154 6.48 22.70 -7.01
C SER A 154 5.60 21.52 -6.56
N ALA A 155 5.78 20.33 -7.14
CA ALA A 155 4.82 19.23 -6.99
C ALA A 155 4.63 18.78 -5.54
N LEU A 156 5.68 18.84 -4.73
CA LEU A 156 5.67 18.42 -3.33
C LEU A 156 4.82 19.31 -2.43
N ASP A 157 4.49 20.53 -2.87
CA ASP A 157 3.58 21.43 -2.17
C ASP A 157 2.11 21.01 -2.32
N TRP A 158 1.82 20.02 -3.17
CA TRP A 158 0.47 19.59 -3.50
C TRP A 158 0.18 18.18 -2.99
N GLN A 159 -0.90 18.04 -2.24
CA GLN A 159 -1.39 16.77 -1.71
C GLN A 159 -2.66 16.34 -2.44
N LEU A 160 -2.75 15.07 -2.84
CA LEU A 160 -3.98 14.49 -3.42
C LEU A 160 -5.05 14.26 -2.35
N HIS A 161 -6.33 14.43 -2.71
CA HIS A 161 -7.48 14.41 -1.79
C HIS A 161 -7.50 13.27 -0.76
N ASN A 162 -7.15 12.07 -1.20
CA ASN A 162 -7.23 10.85 -0.38
C ASN A 162 -5.87 10.19 -0.14
N LEU A 163 -4.77 10.89 -0.41
CA LEU A 163 -3.43 10.37 -0.18
C LEU A 163 -2.69 11.23 0.84
N PRO A 164 -1.82 10.62 1.66
CA PRO A 164 -0.93 11.38 2.54
C PRO A 164 0.07 12.21 1.73
N PRO A 165 0.74 13.17 2.36
CA PRO A 165 1.78 13.93 1.67
C PRO A 165 2.92 13.01 1.20
N PRO A 166 3.60 13.34 0.08
CA PRO A 166 4.72 12.54 -0.42
C PRO A 166 5.89 12.50 0.57
N GLN A 167 6.03 13.54 1.39
CA GLN A 167 6.99 13.61 2.49
C GLN A 167 6.43 14.45 3.63
N ILE A 168 6.84 14.14 4.85
CA ILE A 168 6.58 15.00 6.03
C ILE A 168 7.66 16.08 6.13
N SER A 169 7.27 17.28 6.59
CA SER A 169 8.21 18.36 6.86
C SER A 169 9.18 18.00 7.99
N PRO A 170 10.38 18.62 8.04
CA PRO A 170 11.31 18.48 9.16
C PRO A 170 10.59 18.84 10.48
N GLY A 171 10.40 17.87 11.37
CA GLY A 171 9.58 18.01 12.60
C GLY A 171 8.22 17.28 12.59
N GLY A 172 7.91 16.51 11.54
CA GLY A 172 6.86 15.49 11.57
C GLY A 172 7.26 14.24 12.36
N SER A 173 6.30 13.34 12.60
CA SER A 173 6.57 12.06 13.27
C SER A 173 7.16 11.06 12.28
N ALA A 174 8.48 11.05 12.13
CA ALA A 174 9.19 10.05 11.35
C ALA A 174 8.98 8.65 11.94
N LEU A 175 9.11 7.62 11.09
CA LEU A 175 9.23 6.25 11.57
C LEU A 175 10.54 6.11 12.37
N GLU A 176 10.49 5.43 13.52
CA GLU A 176 11.65 5.33 14.40
C GLU A 176 12.69 4.34 13.85
N LEU A 177 13.85 4.84 13.46
CA LEU A 177 14.92 4.04 12.85
C LEU A 177 15.31 2.81 13.69
N SER A 178 15.41 2.98 15.02
CA SER A 178 15.78 1.93 15.98
C SER A 178 14.84 0.73 15.91
N ILE A 179 13.53 0.97 15.87
CA ILE A 179 12.48 -0.05 15.83
C ILE A 179 12.62 -0.90 14.56
N TYR A 180 12.67 -0.25 13.40
CA TYR A 180 12.75 -0.97 12.11
C TYR A 180 14.11 -1.64 11.91
N SER A 181 15.19 -1.06 12.44
CA SER A 181 16.53 -1.67 12.39
C SER A 181 16.64 -2.92 13.27
N ALA A 182 15.85 -3.01 14.33
CA ALA A 182 15.85 -4.13 15.26
C ALA A 182 14.98 -5.32 14.82
N LEU A 183 14.23 -5.19 13.71
CA LEU A 183 13.34 -6.26 13.23
C LEU A 183 14.14 -7.52 12.85
N PRO A 184 13.76 -8.70 13.37
CA PRO A 184 14.53 -9.91 13.16
C PRO A 184 14.48 -10.38 11.70
N GLY A 185 15.62 -10.83 11.18
CA GLY A 185 15.74 -11.30 9.80
C GLY A 185 15.93 -10.20 8.74
N CYS A 186 15.95 -8.93 9.14
CA CYS A 186 16.08 -7.76 8.26
C CYS A 186 17.40 -7.01 8.55
N ASN A 187 18.44 -7.21 7.73
CA ASN A 187 19.80 -6.79 8.07
C ASN A 187 20.37 -5.63 7.24
N GLY A 188 19.65 -5.14 6.23
CA GLY A 188 20.17 -4.11 5.32
C GLY A 188 20.06 -2.69 5.91
N PRO A 189 20.89 -1.75 5.44
CA PRO A 189 20.87 -0.37 5.94
C PRO A 189 19.61 0.37 5.50
N ILE A 190 18.95 1.05 6.43
CA ILE A 190 17.80 1.92 6.15
C ILE A 190 18.30 3.25 5.58
N ILE A 191 17.65 3.74 4.53
CA ILE A 191 17.81 5.12 4.06
C ILE A 191 16.87 5.99 4.92
N GLU A 192 17.43 6.83 5.77
CA GLU A 192 16.67 7.63 6.74
C GLU A 192 15.57 8.49 6.11
N ASP A 193 15.82 9.05 4.92
CA ASP A 193 14.83 9.80 4.15
C ASP A 193 13.52 9.03 3.95
N ASN A 194 13.59 7.70 3.77
CA ASN A 194 12.41 6.87 3.56
C ASN A 194 11.53 6.73 4.80
N LEU A 195 12.06 6.99 6.00
CA LEU A 195 11.29 7.06 7.25
C LEU A 195 10.36 8.28 7.29
N CYS A 196 10.57 9.24 6.39
CA CYS A 196 9.82 10.49 6.26
C CYS A 196 9.12 10.64 4.90
N ARG A 197 9.16 9.61 4.04
CA ARG A 197 8.57 9.65 2.69
C ARG A 197 7.50 8.57 2.50
N SER A 198 6.40 8.95 1.88
CA SER A 198 5.34 8.01 1.49
C SER A 198 5.75 7.15 0.29
N TYR A 199 5.14 5.99 0.18
CA TYR A 199 5.31 5.02 -0.91
C TYR A 199 4.09 4.09 -0.97
N ASP A 200 3.53 3.87 -2.15
CA ASP A 200 2.32 3.07 -2.39
C ASP A 200 2.59 1.73 -3.08
N GLY A 201 3.87 1.35 -3.20
CA GLY A 201 4.25 0.14 -3.90
C GLY A 201 3.89 -1.17 -3.17
N LEU A 202 3.44 -1.11 -1.92
CA LEU A 202 3.06 -2.26 -1.12
C LEU A 202 1.59 -2.17 -0.70
N VAL A 203 0.85 -3.27 -0.87
CA VAL A 203 -0.56 -3.35 -0.49
C VAL A 203 -0.81 -4.59 0.36
N LEU A 204 -1.59 -4.45 1.43
CA LEU A 204 -2.17 -5.54 2.22
C LEU A 204 -3.67 -5.64 1.90
N VAL A 205 -4.11 -6.83 1.48
CA VAL A 205 -5.53 -7.13 1.22
C VAL A 205 -6.07 -8.03 2.33
N GLY A 206 -7.22 -7.67 2.90
CA GLY A 206 -7.85 -8.45 3.96
C GLY A 206 -9.31 -8.10 4.21
N GLN A 207 -9.91 -8.66 5.27
CA GLN A 207 -11.37 -8.63 5.48
C GLN A 207 -11.94 -7.28 5.96
N GLY A 208 -11.16 -6.45 6.66
CA GLY A 208 -11.66 -5.23 7.27
C GLY A 208 -10.61 -4.13 7.34
N ALA A 209 -10.94 -2.93 6.83
CA ALA A 209 -10.03 -1.78 6.78
C ALA A 209 -10.20 -0.80 7.95
N ALA A 210 -11.18 -1.03 8.82
CA ALA A 210 -11.46 -0.13 9.94
C ALA A 210 -10.82 -0.67 11.22
N ARG A 211 -10.23 0.23 12.00
CA ARG A 211 -9.40 -0.09 13.18
C ARG A 211 -10.16 -0.87 14.25
N ASP A 212 -11.46 -0.63 14.37
CA ASP A 212 -12.38 -1.24 15.31
C ASP A 212 -12.87 -2.63 14.90
N THR A 213 -12.54 -3.09 13.69
CA THR A 213 -12.89 -4.45 13.26
C THR A 213 -12.11 -5.51 14.02
N THR A 214 -12.74 -6.65 14.28
CA THR A 214 -12.10 -7.83 14.89
C THR A 214 -10.89 -8.31 14.12
N TYR A 215 -10.91 -8.15 12.79
CA TYR A 215 -9.76 -8.42 11.91
C TYR A 215 -8.58 -7.50 12.24
N MET A 216 -8.80 -6.19 12.32
CA MET A 216 -7.72 -5.24 12.60
C MET A 216 -7.20 -5.31 14.03
N GLN A 217 -8.05 -5.65 15.00
CA GLN A 217 -7.63 -5.85 16.39
C GLN A 217 -6.49 -6.86 16.53
N LYS A 218 -6.42 -7.88 15.66
CA LYS A 218 -5.30 -8.85 15.64
C LYS A 218 -3.95 -8.19 15.38
N PHE A 219 -3.87 -7.29 14.40
CA PHE A 219 -2.65 -6.53 14.13
C PHE A 219 -2.28 -5.55 15.24
N TYR A 220 -3.23 -5.12 16.07
CA TYR A 220 -2.92 -4.27 17.22
C TYR A 220 -2.68 -5.05 18.51
N ALA A 221 -3.07 -6.33 18.56
CA ALA A 221 -2.81 -7.23 19.68
C ALA A 221 -1.46 -7.96 19.55
N ALA A 222 -0.84 -7.98 18.37
CA ALA A 222 0.47 -8.54 18.14
C ALA A 222 1.49 -7.47 17.75
N GLY A 223 2.77 -7.70 18.01
CA GLY A 223 3.81 -6.75 17.65
C GLY A 223 5.17 -7.06 18.24
N PHE A 224 6.00 -6.03 18.39
CA PHE A 224 7.35 -6.17 18.89
C PHE A 224 7.60 -5.30 20.11
N ALA A 225 8.44 -5.80 21.02
CA ALA A 225 8.84 -5.10 22.22
C ALA A 225 10.36 -4.95 22.29
N SER A 226 10.84 -3.79 22.77
CA SER A 226 12.24 -3.54 23.10
C SER A 226 12.35 -2.61 24.29
N ASP A 227 13.12 -3.01 25.30
CA ASP A 227 13.65 -2.29 26.48
C ASP A 227 12.72 -1.36 27.29
N ASN A 228 11.49 -1.05 26.85
CA ASN A 228 10.35 -0.40 27.51
C ASN A 228 9.21 0.01 26.54
N CYS A 229 9.37 -0.21 25.23
CA CYS A 229 8.36 0.14 24.24
C CYS A 229 7.75 -1.12 23.61
N GLN A 230 6.43 -1.21 23.60
CA GLN A 230 5.67 -2.16 22.79
C GLN A 230 5.10 -1.42 21.60
N VAL A 231 5.38 -1.94 20.41
CA VAL A 231 4.95 -1.35 19.14
C VAL A 231 4.06 -2.36 18.44
N PRO A 232 2.74 -2.12 18.40
CA PRO A 232 1.81 -2.99 17.71
C PRO A 232 2.11 -3.09 16.21
N LEU A 233 1.85 -4.24 15.63
CA LEU A 233 2.06 -4.51 14.21
C LEU A 233 1.25 -3.56 13.32
N GLY A 234 0.04 -3.17 13.74
CA GLY A 234 -0.76 -2.16 13.05
C GLY A 234 -0.05 -0.79 12.94
N GLU A 235 0.73 -0.40 13.95
CA GLU A 235 1.51 0.84 13.93
C GLU A 235 2.78 0.70 13.07
N LEU A 236 3.48 -0.44 13.18
CA LEU A 236 4.64 -0.78 12.34
C LEU A 236 4.28 -0.85 10.84
N LEU A 237 3.04 -1.20 10.53
CA LEU A 237 2.52 -1.23 9.17
C LEU A 237 1.97 0.12 8.71
N THR A 238 2.05 1.16 9.53
CA THR A 238 1.49 2.50 9.25
C THR A 238 -0.03 2.47 8.97
N LEU A 239 -0.75 1.50 9.56
CA LEU A 239 -2.20 1.38 9.41
C LEU A 239 -2.92 2.42 10.25
N HIS A 240 -3.98 2.99 9.69
CA HIS A 240 -4.90 3.93 10.36
C HIS A 240 -4.26 5.17 11.00
N SER A 241 -3.08 5.57 10.53
CA SER A 241 -2.50 6.87 10.88
C SER A 241 -3.42 7.96 10.30
N LYS A 242 -4.45 8.41 11.03
CA LYS A 242 -5.40 9.45 10.57
C LYS A 242 -5.06 10.85 11.09
N GLU A 243 -4.00 10.96 11.89
CA GLU A 243 -3.58 12.21 12.49
C GLU A 243 -2.59 12.92 11.56
N LYS A 244 -2.96 14.14 11.16
CA LYS A 244 -2.24 14.99 10.21
C LYS A 244 -0.76 15.13 10.60
N LYS A 245 0.12 14.35 9.96
CA LYS A 245 1.62 14.36 9.94
C LYS A 245 2.18 12.93 9.79
N TYR A 246 1.53 12.08 9.00
CA TYR A 246 1.98 10.71 8.78
C TYR A 246 2.34 10.50 7.30
N ILE A 247 3.27 9.57 7.08
CA ILE A 247 3.53 8.98 5.78
C ILE A 247 2.79 7.67 5.65
N GLN A 248 2.43 7.28 4.44
CA GLN A 248 1.93 5.94 4.17
C GLN A 248 2.98 5.16 3.41
N ARG A 249 3.30 3.97 3.90
CA ARG A 249 4.21 3.03 3.23
C ARG A 249 3.55 1.71 2.85
N LEU A 250 2.31 1.51 3.30
CA LEU A 250 1.47 0.37 3.00
C LEU A 250 0.04 0.83 2.69
N GLY A 251 -0.49 0.43 1.53
CA GLY A 251 -1.91 0.50 1.24
C GLY A 251 -2.67 -0.64 1.92
N PHE A 252 -3.88 -0.38 2.41
CA PHE A 252 -4.79 -1.45 2.83
C PHE A 252 -6.02 -1.48 1.94
N LEU A 253 -6.41 -2.66 1.46
CA LEU A 253 -7.61 -2.86 0.65
C LEU A 253 -8.53 -3.90 1.30
N ASN A 254 -9.82 -3.55 1.41
CA ASN A 254 -10.83 -4.52 1.82
C ASN A 254 -11.14 -5.47 0.66
N GLU A 255 -11.04 -6.78 0.90
CA GLU A 255 -11.31 -7.82 -0.12
C GLU A 255 -12.73 -7.72 -0.71
N ARG A 256 -13.72 -7.25 0.07
CA ARG A 256 -15.15 -7.18 -0.29
C ARG A 256 -15.55 -5.87 -0.96
N ALA A 257 -14.80 -4.81 -0.71
CA ALA A 257 -15.04 -3.49 -1.26
C ALA A 257 -13.74 -2.98 -1.90
N PRO A 258 -13.31 -3.59 -3.01
CA PRO A 258 -12.12 -3.15 -3.68
C PRO A 258 -12.37 -1.76 -4.26
N ASP A 259 -11.71 -0.75 -3.72
CA ASP A 259 -11.67 0.55 -4.37
C ASP A 259 -10.94 0.39 -5.71
N ASN A 260 -11.56 0.88 -6.79
CA ASN A 260 -11.02 0.85 -8.16
C ASN A 260 -9.83 1.82 -8.35
N SER A 261 -9.12 2.17 -7.28
CA SER A 261 -8.09 3.19 -7.26
C SER A 261 -6.75 2.73 -7.85
N GLY A 262 -6.77 2.09 -9.03
CA GLY A 262 -5.63 1.98 -9.95
C GLY A 262 -4.25 1.80 -9.28
N HIS A 263 -4.15 0.86 -8.35
CA HIS A 263 -2.97 0.71 -7.53
C HIS A 263 -1.89 -0.07 -8.30
N GLU A 264 -0.83 0.62 -8.71
CA GLU A 264 0.40 -0.02 -9.20
C GLU A 264 1.28 -0.42 -8.01
N ALA A 265 0.83 -1.44 -7.28
CA ALA A 265 1.66 -2.08 -6.26
C ALA A 265 2.70 -2.97 -6.94
N TRP A 266 3.94 -2.99 -6.46
CA TRP A 266 4.92 -3.99 -6.90
C TRP A 266 4.66 -5.33 -6.20
N LEU A 267 4.20 -5.29 -4.95
CA LEU A 267 3.85 -6.45 -4.14
C LEU A 267 2.52 -6.25 -3.43
N VAL A 268 1.69 -7.30 -3.48
CA VAL A 268 0.46 -7.41 -2.72
C VAL A 268 0.56 -8.59 -1.77
N VAL A 269 0.33 -8.35 -0.48
CA VAL A 269 0.19 -9.41 0.52
C VAL A 269 -1.29 -9.61 0.78
N ALA A 270 -1.77 -10.84 0.63
CA ALA A 270 -3.18 -11.17 0.81
C ALA A 270 -3.36 -12.07 2.03
N ASP A 271 -4.18 -11.62 2.97
CA ASP A 271 -4.50 -12.36 4.19
C ASP A 271 -5.74 -13.23 3.98
N GLY A 272 -5.49 -14.52 3.71
CA GLY A 272 -6.53 -15.52 3.45
C GLY A 272 -6.84 -15.74 1.97
N LEU A 273 -7.63 -16.78 1.71
CA LEU A 273 -8.01 -17.20 0.36
C LEU A 273 -8.87 -16.17 -0.39
N PRO A 274 -9.91 -15.55 0.23
CA PRO A 274 -10.72 -14.57 -0.49
C PRO A 274 -9.93 -13.31 -0.87
N ALA A 275 -9.08 -12.82 0.04
CA ALA A 275 -8.13 -11.75 -0.23
C ALA A 275 -7.18 -12.09 -1.39
N LEU A 276 -6.66 -13.32 -1.45
CA LEU A 276 -5.76 -13.76 -2.52
C LEU A 276 -6.45 -13.76 -3.88
N LEU A 277 -7.68 -14.29 -3.95
CA LEU A 277 -8.49 -14.28 -5.18
C LEU A 277 -8.80 -12.85 -5.63
N SER A 278 -9.11 -11.95 -4.69
CA SER A 278 -9.37 -10.54 -4.98
C SER A 278 -8.10 -9.83 -5.47
N ALA A 279 -6.98 -10.04 -4.80
CA ALA A 279 -5.67 -9.49 -5.17
C ALA A 279 -5.26 -9.91 -6.59
N GLU A 280 -5.43 -11.18 -6.94
CA GLU A 280 -5.04 -11.69 -8.26
C GLU A 280 -5.81 -11.03 -9.40
N ARG A 281 -7.10 -10.76 -9.19
CA ARG A 281 -7.96 -10.05 -10.15
C ARG A 281 -7.59 -8.57 -10.29
N LEU A 282 -7.32 -7.90 -9.17
CA LEU A 282 -7.10 -6.45 -9.12
C LEU A 282 -5.67 -6.06 -9.50
N PHE A 283 -4.71 -6.97 -9.30
CA PHE A 283 -3.28 -6.73 -9.47
C PHE A 283 -2.65 -7.76 -10.43
N PRO A 284 -3.03 -7.73 -11.72
CA PRO A 284 -2.55 -8.72 -12.70
C PRO A 284 -1.06 -8.58 -13.04
N ALA A 285 -0.45 -7.43 -12.75
CA ALA A 285 0.96 -7.13 -12.99
C ALA A 285 1.86 -7.27 -11.75
N SER A 286 1.27 -7.21 -10.56
CA SER A 286 2.02 -7.21 -9.29
C SER A 286 2.41 -8.62 -8.86
N ASP A 287 3.49 -8.72 -8.11
CA ASP A 287 3.74 -9.92 -7.32
C ASP A 287 2.68 -10.04 -6.22
N ILE A 288 2.32 -11.28 -5.88
CA ILE A 288 1.34 -11.56 -4.83
C ILE A 288 1.88 -12.60 -3.87
N ILE A 289 1.77 -12.37 -2.57
CA ILE A 289 1.96 -13.39 -1.54
C ILE A 289 0.64 -13.61 -0.82
N GLY A 290 0.02 -14.76 -1.04
CA GLY A 290 -1.15 -15.19 -0.28
C GLY A 290 -0.72 -15.95 0.97
N VAL A 291 -1.19 -15.52 2.14
CA VAL A 291 -1.06 -16.24 3.40
C VAL A 291 -2.37 -16.98 3.65
N CYS A 292 -2.31 -18.31 3.63
CA CYS A 292 -3.50 -19.16 3.64
C CYS A 292 -3.54 -20.01 4.89
N ASN A 293 -4.59 -19.85 5.70
CA ASN A 293 -4.88 -20.76 6.81
C ASN A 293 -5.38 -22.12 6.26
N ARG A 294 -4.87 -23.22 6.81
CA ARG A 294 -5.34 -24.59 6.49
C ARG A 294 -6.76 -24.88 6.97
N ASP A 295 -7.25 -24.14 7.97
CA ASP A 295 -8.64 -24.27 8.46
C ASP A 295 -9.64 -23.47 7.60
N ALA A 296 -9.23 -22.99 6.42
CA ALA A 296 -10.12 -22.28 5.52
C ALA A 296 -11.23 -23.20 4.99
N ALA A 297 -12.39 -22.59 4.69
CA ALA A 297 -13.53 -23.30 4.13
C ALA A 297 -13.15 -24.07 2.85
N ILE A 298 -13.71 -25.28 2.68
CA ILE A 298 -13.42 -26.16 1.54
C ILE A 298 -13.73 -25.45 0.23
N GLU A 299 -14.84 -24.69 0.17
CA GLU A 299 -15.27 -23.96 -1.00
C GLU A 299 -14.22 -22.93 -1.45
N ALA A 300 -13.60 -22.22 -0.50
CA ALA A 300 -12.54 -21.26 -0.80
C ALA A 300 -11.26 -21.96 -1.30
N THR A 301 -10.97 -23.14 -0.76
CA THR A 301 -9.84 -23.97 -1.19
C THR A 301 -10.04 -24.50 -2.60
N ASP A 302 -11.25 -24.95 -2.93
CA ASP A 302 -11.63 -25.40 -4.26
C ASP A 302 -11.54 -24.25 -5.29
N GLN A 303 -12.02 -23.06 -4.94
CA GLN A 303 -11.89 -21.87 -5.80
C GLN A 303 -10.43 -21.52 -6.07
N LEU A 304 -9.55 -21.58 -5.06
CA LEU A 304 -8.13 -21.35 -5.27
C LEU A 304 -7.53 -22.42 -6.19
N ARG A 305 -7.85 -23.70 -5.97
CA ARG A 305 -7.36 -24.80 -6.82
C ARG A 305 -7.76 -24.58 -8.28
N ASP A 306 -9.01 -24.24 -8.54
CA ASP A 306 -9.51 -24.00 -9.89
C ASP A 306 -8.84 -22.78 -10.53
N ARG A 307 -8.65 -21.70 -9.76
CA ARG A 307 -7.91 -20.51 -10.23
C ARG A 307 -6.47 -20.86 -10.59
N LEU A 308 -5.76 -21.58 -9.72
CA LEU A 308 -4.38 -22.00 -9.95
C LEU A 308 -4.27 -22.90 -11.18
N ASN A 309 -5.16 -23.89 -11.32
CA ASN A 309 -5.22 -24.75 -12.51
C ASN A 309 -5.43 -23.95 -13.80
N GLY A 310 -6.26 -22.90 -13.75
CA GLY A 310 -6.49 -22.00 -14.89
C GLY A 310 -5.25 -21.21 -15.33
N ILE A 311 -4.33 -20.90 -14.40
CA ILE A 311 -3.13 -20.10 -14.69
C ILE A 311 -1.85 -20.92 -14.79
N ILE A 312 -1.81 -22.16 -14.26
CA ILE A 312 -0.57 -22.93 -14.05
C ILE A 312 0.26 -23.10 -15.34
N ARG A 313 -0.40 -23.20 -16.50
CA ARG A 313 0.28 -23.32 -17.81
C ARG A 313 1.23 -22.14 -18.11
N TYR A 314 0.96 -20.97 -17.54
CA TYR A 314 1.75 -19.75 -17.68
C TYR A 314 2.84 -19.57 -16.62
N TYR A 315 2.93 -20.49 -15.64
CA TYR A 315 3.85 -20.39 -14.52
C TYR A 315 4.76 -21.62 -14.43
N THR A 316 5.89 -21.45 -13.77
CA THR A 316 6.81 -22.51 -13.35
C THR A 316 7.05 -22.42 -11.86
N GLU A 317 7.26 -23.56 -11.22
CA GLU A 317 7.60 -23.60 -9.80
C GLU A 317 9.04 -23.10 -9.59
N MET A 318 9.20 -22.19 -8.62
CA MET A 318 10.46 -21.56 -8.29
C MET A 318 11.03 -22.16 -7.01
N TYR A 319 12.35 -22.31 -6.96
CA TYR A 319 13.04 -22.73 -5.74
C TYR A 319 12.86 -21.70 -4.63
N THR A 320 12.29 -22.13 -3.51
CA THR A 320 11.87 -21.27 -2.39
C THR A 320 13.04 -20.76 -1.54
N GLY A 321 14.22 -21.40 -1.60
CA GLY A 321 15.39 -20.99 -0.84
C GLY A 321 15.90 -19.59 -1.20
N ASN A 322 15.53 -19.07 -2.38
CA ASN A 322 15.81 -17.69 -2.78
C ASN A 322 14.93 -16.65 -2.06
N CYS A 323 13.73 -17.04 -1.62
CA CYS A 323 12.79 -16.16 -0.93
C CYS A 323 12.87 -16.33 0.59
N LEU A 324 13.27 -17.52 1.07
CA LEU A 324 13.36 -17.81 2.49
C LEU A 324 14.48 -18.83 2.72
N PRO A 325 15.64 -18.41 3.27
CA PRO A 325 16.74 -19.33 3.52
C PRO A 325 16.42 -20.23 4.71
N GLY A 326 16.87 -21.47 4.63
CA GLY A 326 16.75 -22.45 5.72
C GLY A 326 15.47 -23.28 5.66
N VAL A 327 15.28 -24.07 6.71
CA VAL A 327 14.10 -24.95 6.85
C VAL A 327 12.94 -24.12 7.40
N LEU A 328 11.79 -24.18 6.73
CA LEU A 328 10.57 -23.55 7.24
C LEU A 328 10.19 -24.16 8.59
N PRO A 329 9.70 -23.33 9.54
CA PRO A 329 9.17 -23.83 10.79
C PRO A 329 8.08 -24.88 10.57
N GLU A 330 7.95 -25.80 11.53
CA GLU A 330 6.98 -26.90 11.44
C GLU A 330 5.57 -26.38 11.18
N GLY A 331 4.87 -27.02 10.23
CA GLY A 331 3.53 -26.64 9.82
C GLY A 331 3.45 -25.49 8.81
N MET A 332 4.53 -24.75 8.54
CA MET A 332 4.57 -23.76 7.44
C MET A 332 4.96 -24.43 6.12
N LEU A 333 4.27 -24.07 5.03
CA LEU A 333 4.68 -24.47 3.68
C LEU A 333 4.66 -23.26 2.76
N LEU A 334 5.73 -23.08 1.98
CA LEU A 334 5.82 -22.05 0.97
C LEU A 334 5.87 -22.71 -0.40
N ARG A 335 5.04 -22.22 -1.32
CA ARG A 335 5.15 -22.50 -2.75
C ARG A 335 5.26 -21.20 -3.51
N VAL A 336 6.17 -21.13 -4.48
CA VAL A 336 6.34 -19.93 -5.31
C VAL A 336 6.19 -20.31 -6.78
N LEU A 337 5.25 -19.65 -7.45
CA LEU A 337 5.02 -19.76 -8.88
C LEU A 337 5.57 -18.51 -9.56
N GLN A 338 6.40 -18.67 -10.57
CA GLN A 338 6.93 -17.57 -11.38
C GLN A 338 6.35 -17.63 -12.79
N ARG A 339 5.90 -16.50 -13.33
CA ARG A 339 5.39 -16.41 -14.70
C ARG A 339 6.51 -16.71 -15.70
N LYS A 340 6.23 -17.54 -16.70
CA LYS A 340 7.17 -17.82 -17.80
C LYS A 340 7.43 -16.52 -18.58
N ALA A 341 8.69 -16.31 -18.98
CA ALA A 341 9.02 -15.25 -19.93
C ALA A 341 8.26 -15.52 -21.24
N THR A 342 7.53 -14.52 -21.73
CA THR A 342 6.84 -14.55 -23.03
C THR A 342 7.79 -14.21 -24.15
#